data_AF-A0A6C0C0C3-F1
#
_entry.id   AF-A0A6C0C0C3-F1
#
_cell.length_a   1.000
_cell.length_b   1.000
_cell.length_c   1.000
_cell.angle_alpha   90.00
_cell.angle_beta   90.00
_cell.angle_gamma   90.00
#
_symmetry.space_group_name_H-M   'P 1'
#
loop_
_entity.id
_entity.type
_entity.pdbx_description
1 polymer ?
#
loop_
_entity_poly.entity_id
_entity_poly.type
_entity_poly.pdbx_seq_one_letter_code
_entity_poly.pdbx_strand_id
1 'polypeptide(L)'
;MENQIIKYNNELISDLNNNKLDIIEKGKKKINNNDFLKELTELMENKKFRNFFNKYMDDWIGIKCTVTYMKLYDELKKKYKEVNDEELDKNIIVFLLTKIMGNKELRPASIKTIDQLFENNKLDFLAELERNIKENILQLEN
;
A
#
# COMPACT_ATOMS: atom_id res chain seq x y z
N MET A 1 -6.43 -10.82 -29.86
CA MET A 1 -6.11 -10.84 -28.41
C MET A 1 -7.34 -11.20 -27.59
N GLU A 2 -8.45 -10.48 -27.73
CA GLU A 2 -9.73 -10.76 -27.02
C GLU A 2 -10.19 -12.24 -27.10
N ASN A 3 -10.19 -12.84 -28.30
CA ASN A 3 -10.61 -14.23 -28.48
C ASN A 3 -9.70 -15.25 -27.78
N GLN A 4 -8.43 -14.92 -27.52
CA GLN A 4 -7.52 -15.80 -26.77
C GLN A 4 -7.74 -15.68 -25.26
N ILE A 5 -8.02 -14.48 -24.76
CA ILE A 5 -8.35 -14.24 -23.34
C ILE A 5 -9.65 -14.94 -22.96
N ILE A 6 -10.69 -14.82 -23.80
CA ILE A 6 -11.98 -15.48 -23.56
C ILE A 6 -11.83 -17.00 -23.55
N LYS A 7 -11.05 -17.55 -24.50
CA LYS A 7 -10.76 -18.98 -24.54
C LYS A 7 -10.06 -19.46 -23.27
N TYR A 8 -9.02 -18.75 -22.82
CA TYR A 8 -8.28 -19.08 -21.61
C TYR A 8 -9.16 -19.04 -20.35
N ASN A 9 -10.03 -18.03 -20.23
CA ASN A 9 -10.97 -17.93 -19.11
C ASN A 9 -11.94 -19.12 -19.06
N ASN A 10 -12.45 -19.54 -20.22
CA ASN A 10 -13.37 -20.69 -20.32
C ASN A 10 -12.68 -22.01 -19.95
N GLU A 11 -11.42 -22.20 -20.37
CA GLU A 11 -10.60 -23.35 -19.97
C GLU A 11 -10.39 -23.38 -18.45
N LEU A 12 -10.06 -22.23 -17.84
CA LEU A 12 -9.88 -22.13 -16.39
C LEU A 12 -11.14 -22.50 -15.59
N ILE A 13 -12.30 -22.05 -16.05
CA ILE A 13 -13.61 -22.35 -15.43
C ILE A 13 -13.95 -23.84 -15.60
N SER A 14 -13.69 -24.41 -16.77
CA SER A 14 -13.88 -25.83 -17.03
C SER A 14 -13.02 -26.69 -16.10
N ASP A 15 -11.74 -26.33 -15.93
CA ASP A 15 -10.83 -27.03 -15.02
C ASP A 15 -11.27 -26.92 -13.55
N LEU A 16 -11.73 -25.74 -13.12
CA LEU A 16 -12.29 -25.53 -11.78
C LEU A 16 -13.49 -26.44 -11.49
N ASN A 17 -14.38 -26.61 -12.46
CA ASN A 17 -15.58 -27.42 -12.29
C ASN A 17 -15.28 -28.92 -12.30
N ASN A 18 -14.34 -29.36 -13.15
CA ASN A 18 -14.05 -30.78 -13.34
C ASN A 18 -13.01 -31.33 -12.34
N ASN A 19 -12.11 -30.48 -11.82
CA ASN A 19 -10.94 -30.90 -11.02
C ASN A 19 -10.82 -30.18 -9.67
N LYS A 20 -11.93 -29.69 -9.11
CA LYS A 20 -11.97 -28.85 -7.91
C LYS A 20 -11.09 -29.34 -6.75
N LEU A 21 -11.14 -30.64 -6.42
CA LEU A 21 -10.40 -31.21 -5.28
C LEU A 21 -8.87 -31.17 -5.51
N ASP A 22 -8.42 -31.53 -6.71
CA ASP A 22 -7.00 -31.49 -7.09
C ASP A 22 -6.49 -30.03 -7.10
N ILE A 23 -7.31 -29.09 -7.58
CA ILE A 23 -6.99 -27.66 -7.58
C ILE A 23 -6.85 -27.13 -6.14
N ILE A 24 -7.75 -27.51 -5.23
CA ILE A 24 -7.65 -27.15 -3.81
C ILE A 24 -6.35 -27.68 -3.21
N GLU A 25 -5.99 -28.94 -3.48
CA GLU A 25 -4.77 -29.56 -2.97
C GLU A 25 -3.50 -28.86 -3.49
N LYS A 26 -3.47 -28.54 -4.79
CA LYS A 26 -2.41 -27.73 -5.40
C LYS A 26 -2.34 -26.32 -4.80
N GLY A 27 -3.48 -25.69 -4.53
CA GLY A 27 -3.58 -24.39 -3.87
C GLY A 27 -3.01 -24.42 -2.46
N LYS A 28 -3.39 -25.41 -1.65
CA LYS A 28 -2.84 -25.62 -0.29
C LYS A 28 -1.33 -25.76 -0.31
N LYS A 29 -0.78 -26.57 -1.24
CA LYS A 29 0.67 -26.73 -1.40
C LYS A 29 1.36 -25.40 -1.74
N LYS A 30 0.76 -24.57 -2.60
CA LYS A 30 1.31 -23.24 -2.93
C LYS A 30 1.30 -22.31 -1.73
N ILE A 31 0.21 -22.27 -0.95
CA ILE A 31 0.10 -21.45 0.26
C ILE A 31 1.13 -21.89 1.31
N ASN A 32 1.25 -23.20 1.56
CA ASN A 32 2.15 -23.74 2.58
C ASN A 32 3.64 -23.52 2.26
N ASN A 33 3.98 -23.34 0.99
CA ASN A 33 5.37 -23.21 0.53
C ASN A 33 5.73 -21.76 0.15
N ASN A 34 4.85 -20.80 0.36
CA ASN A 34 5.06 -19.41 -0.05
C ASN A 34 4.47 -18.43 0.98
N ASP A 35 5.36 -17.81 1.76
CA ASP A 35 4.97 -16.88 2.84
C ASP A 35 4.15 -15.71 2.32
N PHE A 36 4.51 -15.14 1.17
CA PHE A 36 3.74 -14.05 0.56
C PHE A 36 2.30 -14.47 0.25
N LEU A 37 2.09 -15.63 -0.37
CA LEU A 37 0.74 -16.12 -0.68
C LEU A 37 -0.06 -16.41 0.59
N LYS A 38 0.60 -16.95 1.61
CA LYS A 38 -0.01 -17.19 2.91
C LYS A 38 -0.49 -15.88 3.54
N GLU A 39 0.40 -14.91 3.71
CA GLU A 39 0.08 -13.59 4.26
C GLU A 39 -1.02 -12.88 3.44
N LEU A 40 -0.94 -12.96 2.11
CA LEU A 40 -1.95 -12.40 1.22
C LEU A 40 -3.33 -13.01 1.49
N THR A 41 -3.43 -14.34 1.58
CA THR A 41 -4.72 -15.00 1.85
C THR A 41 -5.26 -14.64 3.23
N GLU A 42 -4.42 -14.65 4.26
CA GLU A 42 -4.81 -14.30 5.63
C GLU A 42 -5.30 -12.84 5.72
N LEU A 43 -4.63 -11.92 5.02
CA LEU A 43 -4.99 -10.51 4.97
C LEU A 43 -6.32 -10.28 4.23
N MET A 44 -6.53 -10.96 3.10
CA MET A 44 -7.77 -10.83 2.31
C MET A 44 -8.98 -11.51 2.96
N GLU A 45 -8.75 -12.52 3.80
CA GLU A 45 -9.80 -13.13 4.64
C GLU A 45 -10.13 -12.30 5.90
N ASN A 46 -9.24 -11.39 6.31
CA ASN A 46 -9.52 -10.48 7.40
C ASN A 46 -10.64 -9.49 7.02
N LYS A 47 -11.82 -9.64 7.66
CA LYS A 47 -13.01 -8.82 7.36
C LYS A 47 -12.76 -7.31 7.47
N LYS A 48 -11.98 -6.86 8.46
CA LYS A 48 -11.70 -5.42 8.65
C LYS A 48 -10.82 -4.89 7.53
N PHE A 49 -9.74 -5.61 7.19
CA PHE A 49 -8.89 -5.24 6.07
C PHE A 49 -9.66 -5.29 4.75
N ARG A 50 -10.41 -6.35 4.48
CA ARG A 50 -11.22 -6.48 3.26
C ARG A 50 -12.21 -5.32 3.08
N ASN A 51 -12.89 -4.91 4.15
CA ASN A 51 -13.77 -3.75 4.11
C ASN A 51 -13.02 -2.44 3.84
N PHE A 52 -11.83 -2.29 4.42
CA PHE A 52 -10.98 -1.14 4.21
C PHE A 52 -10.44 -1.08 2.77
N PHE A 53 -9.90 -2.20 2.26
CA PHE A 53 -9.40 -2.38 0.90
C PHE A 53 -10.48 -2.03 -0.12
N ASN A 54 -11.67 -2.63 -0.02
CA ASN A 54 -12.77 -2.37 -0.93
C ASN A 54 -13.26 -0.92 -0.92
N LYS A 55 -13.05 -0.17 0.18
CA LYS A 55 -13.55 1.20 0.34
C LYS A 55 -12.55 2.26 -0.12
N TYR A 56 -11.26 2.00 0.02
CA TYR A 56 -10.21 3.02 -0.14
C TYR A 56 -9.17 2.68 -1.21
N MET A 57 -9.23 1.47 -1.78
CA MET A 57 -8.28 0.96 -2.79
C MET A 57 -9.02 0.43 -4.03
N ASP A 58 -10.11 1.09 -4.44
CA ASP A 58 -10.95 0.72 -5.58
C ASP A 58 -10.40 1.22 -6.93
N ASP A 59 -9.57 2.26 -6.93
CA ASP A 59 -8.81 2.73 -8.08
C ASP A 59 -7.33 2.98 -7.76
N TRP A 60 -6.53 3.27 -8.80
CA TRP A 60 -5.09 3.49 -8.66
C TRP A 60 -4.75 4.72 -7.80
N ILE A 61 -5.58 5.76 -7.85
CA ILE A 61 -5.37 6.99 -7.07
C ILE A 61 -5.62 6.72 -5.58
N GLY A 62 -6.70 6.01 -5.26
CA GLY A 62 -7.06 5.54 -3.93
C GLY A 62 -6.01 4.59 -3.36
N ILE A 63 -5.51 3.65 -4.15
CA ILE A 63 -4.39 2.78 -3.79
C ILE A 63 -3.17 3.62 -3.40
N LYS A 64 -2.72 4.53 -4.29
CA LYS A 64 -1.56 5.40 -4.02
C LYS A 64 -1.73 6.24 -2.76
N CYS A 65 -2.88 6.91 -2.61
CA CYS A 65 -3.16 7.74 -1.44
C CYS A 65 -3.14 6.90 -0.15
N THR A 66 -3.80 5.75 -0.18
CA THR A 66 -3.93 4.89 1.00
C THR A 66 -2.57 4.30 1.41
N VAL A 67 -1.80 3.79 0.45
CA VAL A 67 -0.43 3.29 0.70
C VAL A 67 0.46 4.41 1.21
N THR A 68 0.33 5.64 0.67
CA THR A 68 1.08 6.81 1.15
C THR A 68 0.82 7.08 2.63
N TYR A 69 -0.44 7.08 3.06
CA TYR A 69 -0.77 7.32 4.47
C TYR A 69 -0.39 6.16 5.39
N MET A 70 -0.49 4.91 4.92
CA MET A 70 0.01 3.74 5.65
C MET A 70 1.52 3.84 5.87
N LYS A 71 2.28 4.23 4.85
CA LYS A 71 3.73 4.40 4.94
C LYS A 71 4.09 5.55 5.87
N LEU A 72 3.43 6.71 5.73
CA LEU A 72 3.58 7.84 6.64
C LEU A 72 3.33 7.45 8.11
N TYR A 73 2.27 6.69 8.37
CA TYR A 73 1.94 6.21 9.71
C TYR A 73 3.10 5.39 10.31
N ASP A 74 3.63 4.45 9.53
CA ASP A 74 4.74 3.58 9.93
C ASP A 74 6.05 4.35 10.16
N GLU A 75 6.40 5.27 9.26
CA GLU A 75 7.62 6.08 9.36
C GLU A 75 7.58 7.04 10.56
N LEU A 76 6.42 7.67 10.84
CA LEU A 76 6.25 8.51 12.02
C LEU A 76 6.45 7.72 13.32
N LYS A 77 5.93 6.48 13.38
CA LYS A 77 6.14 5.59 14.53
C LYS A 77 7.61 5.23 14.71
N LYS A 78 8.25 4.76 13.64
CA LYS A 78 9.65 4.34 13.67
C LYS A 78 10.55 5.49 14.11
N LYS A 79 10.40 6.65 13.48
CA LYS A 79 11.24 7.81 13.79
C LYS A 79 11.06 8.30 15.21
N TYR A 80 9.83 8.34 15.70
CA TYR A 80 9.57 8.76 17.07
C TYR A 80 10.20 7.79 18.08
N LYS A 81 10.07 6.48 17.84
CA LYS A 81 10.69 5.44 18.67
C LYS A 81 12.21 5.50 18.65
N GLU A 82 12.82 5.72 17.50
CA GLU A 82 14.28 5.89 17.37
C GLU A 82 14.81 7.07 18.20
N VAL A 83 14.05 8.17 18.28
CA VAL A 83 14.49 9.40 18.95
C VAL A 83 14.17 9.40 20.44
N ASN A 84 13.04 8.82 20.84
CA ASN A 84 12.50 8.96 22.20
C ASN A 84 12.49 7.63 22.98
N ASP A 85 12.84 6.50 22.37
CA ASP A 85 12.71 5.14 22.91
C ASP A 85 11.28 4.79 23.39
N GLU A 86 10.28 5.49 22.84
CA GLU A 86 8.87 5.38 23.20
C GLU A 86 7.98 5.17 21.96
N GLU A 87 6.83 4.52 22.14
CA GLU A 87 5.86 4.37 21.06
C GLU A 87 5.03 5.65 20.89
N LEU A 88 4.94 6.14 19.65
CA LEU A 88 4.11 7.30 19.35
C LEU A 88 2.62 6.96 19.46
N ASP A 89 1.89 7.76 20.26
CA ASP A 89 0.44 7.60 20.42
C ASP A 89 -0.29 7.75 19.07
N LYS A 90 -1.21 6.82 18.79
CA LYS A 90 -1.93 6.78 17.52
C LYS A 90 -2.74 8.04 17.23
N ASN A 91 -3.22 8.75 18.24
CA ASN A 91 -4.02 9.97 18.07
C ASN A 91 -3.13 11.14 17.61
N ILE A 92 -1.87 11.17 18.06
CA ILE A 92 -0.87 12.13 17.55
C ILE A 92 -0.62 11.86 16.07
N ILE A 93 -0.45 10.60 15.69
CA ILE A 93 -0.24 10.23 14.28
C ILE A 93 -1.45 10.65 13.43
N VAL A 94 -2.67 10.37 13.89
CA VAL A 94 -3.89 10.79 13.19
C VAL A 94 -3.94 12.31 13.04
N PHE A 95 -3.60 13.07 14.09
CA PHE A 95 -3.50 14.53 14.00
C PHE A 95 -2.51 14.97 12.92
N LEU A 96 -1.29 14.41 12.91
CA LEU A 96 -0.26 14.73 11.91
C LEU A 96 -0.71 14.38 10.49
N LEU A 97 -1.30 13.19 10.30
CA LEU A 97 -1.84 12.77 9.01
C LEU A 97 -2.92 13.74 8.52
N THR A 98 -3.86 14.16 9.37
CA THR A 98 -4.89 15.14 8.95
C THR A 98 -4.30 16.49 8.54
N LYS A 99 -3.19 16.91 9.16
CA LYS A 99 -2.46 18.13 8.75
C LYS A 99 -1.82 17.98 7.39
N ILE A 100 -1.19 16.84 7.12
CA ILE A 100 -0.59 16.53 5.81
C ILE A 100 -1.68 16.47 4.73
N MET A 101 -2.76 15.73 5.00
CA MET A 101 -3.88 15.54 4.07
C MET A 101 -4.60 16.85 3.72
N GLY A 102 -4.79 17.72 4.71
CA GLY A 102 -5.49 18.99 4.55
C GLY A 102 -4.63 20.12 3.97
N ASN A 103 -3.32 19.93 3.89
CA ASN A 103 -2.39 20.96 3.40
C ASN A 103 -2.11 20.75 1.90
N LYS A 104 -2.31 21.83 1.12
CA LYS A 104 -2.20 21.82 -0.36
C LYS A 104 -0.78 21.57 -0.87
N GLU A 105 0.24 21.75 -0.05
CA GLU A 105 1.66 21.57 -0.38
C GLU A 105 2.17 20.23 0.14
N LEU A 106 1.85 19.89 1.40
CA LEU A 106 2.30 18.66 2.05
C LEU A 106 1.68 17.41 1.40
N ARG A 107 0.41 17.50 0.96
CA ARG A 107 -0.27 16.36 0.34
C ARG A 107 0.40 15.96 -0.99
N PRO A 108 0.60 16.85 -1.99
CA PRO A 108 1.34 16.50 -3.20
C PRO A 108 2.78 16.07 -2.92
N ALA A 109 3.50 16.75 -2.01
CA ALA A 109 4.87 16.40 -1.65
C ALA A 109 4.97 14.97 -1.08
N SER A 110 4.02 14.58 -0.23
CA SER A 110 3.98 13.22 0.35
C SER A 110 3.75 12.13 -0.70
N ILE A 111 2.86 12.38 -1.67
CA ILE A 111 2.60 11.44 -2.77
C ILE A 111 3.84 11.31 -3.66
N LYS A 112 4.45 12.44 -4.04
CA LYS A 112 5.70 12.47 -4.85
C LYS A 112 6.82 11.70 -4.16
N THR A 113 6.98 11.86 -2.85
CA THR A 113 8.00 11.17 -2.06
C THR A 113 7.83 9.65 -2.11
N ILE A 114 6.59 9.16 -2.02
CA ILE A 114 6.29 7.73 -2.13
C ILE A 114 6.56 7.20 -3.53
N ASP A 115 6.16 7.94 -4.57
CA ASP A 115 6.47 7.56 -5.96
C ASP A 115 7.99 7.43 -6.15
N GLN A 116 8.78 8.39 -5.65
CA GLN A 116 10.25 8.35 -5.71
C GLN A 116 10.88 7.20 -4.92
N LEU A 117 10.29 6.79 -3.80
CA LEU A 117 10.75 5.65 -3.01
C LEU A 117 10.52 4.32 -3.71
N PHE A 118 9.38 4.17 -4.38
CA PHE A 118 9.10 2.97 -5.16
C PHE A 118 9.99 2.88 -6.41
N GLU A 119 10.43 4.02 -6.94
CA GLU A 119 11.42 4.08 -8.03
C GLU A 119 12.85 3.84 -7.54
N ASN A 120 13.19 4.30 -6.32
CA ASN A 120 14.53 4.23 -5.74
C ASN A 120 14.52 3.54 -4.37
N ASN A 121 14.77 2.23 -4.36
CA ASN A 121 14.76 1.32 -3.20
C ASN A 121 15.72 1.66 -2.01
N LYS A 122 16.25 2.89 -1.90
CA LYS A 122 17.26 3.29 -0.90
C LYS A 122 17.06 4.70 -0.30
N LEU A 123 15.87 5.28 -0.36
CA LEU A 123 15.65 6.63 0.20
C LEU A 123 15.03 6.56 1.61
N ASP A 124 15.44 7.49 2.48
CA ASP A 124 14.77 7.79 3.74
C ASP A 124 13.53 8.65 3.42
N PHE A 125 12.34 8.15 3.76
CA PHE A 125 11.08 8.81 3.45
C PHE A 125 11.01 10.23 4.03
N LEU A 126 11.43 10.43 5.28
CA LEU A 126 11.29 11.73 5.94
C LEU A 126 12.28 12.75 5.40
N ALA A 127 13.51 12.32 5.09
CA ALA A 127 14.50 13.18 4.46
C ALA A 127 14.06 13.63 3.06
N GLU A 128 13.45 12.72 2.29
CA GLU A 128 12.94 13.04 0.95
C GLU A 128 11.67 13.91 1.00
N LEU A 129 10.79 13.66 1.97
CA LEU A 129 9.63 14.52 2.21
C LEU A 129 10.07 15.95 2.54
N GLU A 130 11.04 16.12 3.44
CA GLU A 130 11.60 17.43 3.77
C GLU A 130 12.18 18.14 2.55
N ARG A 131 12.92 17.40 1.70
CA ARG A 131 13.45 17.93 0.44
C ARG A 131 12.34 18.40 -0.50
N ASN A 132 11.33 17.57 -0.73
CA ASN A 132 10.21 17.88 -1.61
C ASN A 132 9.39 19.08 -1.13
N ILE A 133 9.25 19.27 0.19
CA ILE A 133 8.62 20.45 0.77
C ILE A 133 9.45 21.70 0.46
N LYS A 134 10.78 21.65 0.68
CA LYS A 134 11.68 22.79 0.40
C LYS A 134 11.68 23.18 -1.07
N GLU A 135 11.71 22.20 -1.98
CA GLU A 135 11.63 22.44 -3.43
C GLU A 135 10.32 23.12 -3.84
N ASN A 136 9.19 22.69 -3.30
CA ASN A 136 7.88 23.29 -3.61
C ASN A 136 7.78 24.74 -3.13
N ILE A 137 8.38 25.08 -1.98
CA ILE A 137 8.40 26.46 -1.48
C ILE A 137 9.25 27.36 -2.40
N LEU A 138 10.44 26.89 -2.82
CA LEU A 138 11.34 27.64 -3.71
C LEU A 138 10.76 27.88 -5.12
N GLN A 139 9.88 27.01 -5.60
CA GLN A 139 9.19 27.18 -6.89
C GLN A 139 8.03 28.19 -6.84
N LEU A 140 7.54 28.54 -5.64
CA LEU A 140 6.49 29.56 -5.46
C LEU A 140 7.06 30.98 -5.28
N GLU A 141 8.36 31.09 -4.99
CA GLU A 141 9.08 32.36 -4.79
C GLU A 141 9.76 32.88 -6.08
N ASN A 142 9.66 32.15 -7.20
CA ASN A 142 10.16 32.51 -8.53
C ASN A 142 9.02 32.60 -9.55
#